data_AF-A0AAU7BI68-F1
#
_entry.id   AF-A0AAU7BI68-F1
#
_cell.length_a   1.000
_cell.length_b   1.000
_cell.length_c   1.000
_cell.angle_alpha   90.00
_cell.angle_beta   90.00
_cell.angle_gamma   90.00
#
_symmetry.space_group_name_H-M   'P 1'
#
loop_
_entity.id
_entity.type
_entity.pdbx_description
1 polymer ?
#
loop_
_entity_poly.entity_id
_entity_poly.type
_entity_poly.pdbx_seq_one_letter_code
_entity_poly.pdbx_strand_id
1 'polypeptide(L)'
;METESTGDVDKVTEQKMADLLGCTKRALEGRRLRGAIPEGVWMKHGGRIIYSKKRYDEWLESQWIYPLESTSTMARSGSGSCGKVLAEVRPFPTPRHKKASRLHPSFAIK
;
A
#
# COMPACT_ATOMS: atom_id res chain seq x y z
N MET A 1 16.85 -29.67 -20.34
CA MET A 1 16.43 -28.27 -20.11
C MET A 1 17.25 -27.76 -18.95
N GLU A 2 18.47 -27.32 -19.24
CA GLU A 2 19.41 -26.86 -18.23
C GLU A 2 19.03 -25.41 -17.91
N THR A 3 18.49 -25.16 -16.72
CA THR A 3 18.32 -23.80 -16.22
C THR A 3 19.70 -23.29 -15.84
N GLU A 4 20.34 -22.65 -16.80
CA GLU A 4 21.52 -21.81 -16.64
C GLU A 4 21.29 -20.79 -15.51
N SER A 5 21.69 -21.18 -14.31
CA SER A 5 21.78 -20.33 -13.14
C SER A 5 22.93 -19.36 -13.37
N THR A 6 22.65 -18.30 -14.11
CA THR A 6 23.47 -17.09 -14.11
C THR A 6 23.76 -16.74 -12.65
N GLY A 7 25.06 -16.59 -12.34
CA GLY A 7 25.57 -16.11 -11.05
C GLY A 7 25.21 -14.64 -10.80
N ASP A 8 23.97 -14.28 -11.10
CA ASP A 8 23.36 -13.01 -10.82
C ASP A 8 23.11 -12.98 -9.32
N VAL A 9 23.84 -12.11 -8.62
CA VAL A 9 23.68 -11.94 -7.18
C VAL A 9 22.23 -11.51 -6.93
N ASP A 10 21.41 -12.49 -6.53
CA ASP A 10 19.98 -12.32 -6.29
C ASP A 10 19.69 -11.24 -5.24
N LYS A 11 20.65 -11.05 -4.33
CA LYS A 11 20.58 -10.10 -3.23
C LYS A 11 21.07 -8.73 -3.65
N VAL A 12 20.17 -7.75 -3.64
CA VAL A 12 20.45 -6.36 -3.98
C VAL A 12 20.23 -5.45 -2.78
N THR A 13 20.94 -4.33 -2.75
CA THR A 13 20.70 -3.29 -1.73
C THR A 13 19.38 -2.58 -2.01
N GLU A 14 18.81 -1.96 -0.97
CA GLU A 14 17.59 -1.16 -1.09
C GLU A 14 17.67 -0.08 -2.19
N GLN A 15 18.83 0.56 -2.35
CA GLN A 15 19.03 1.55 -3.41
C GLN A 15 18.94 0.91 -4.80
N LYS A 16 19.66 -0.19 -5.04
CA LYS A 16 19.61 -0.90 -6.33
C LYS A 16 18.21 -1.44 -6.63
N MET A 17 17.51 -1.95 -5.62
CA MET A 17 16.13 -2.41 -5.79
C MET A 17 15.21 -1.26 -6.21
N ALA A 18 15.40 -0.08 -5.62
CA ALA A 18 14.63 1.11 -5.98
C ALA A 18 14.89 1.52 -7.44
N ASP A 19 16.15 1.50 -7.87
CA ASP A 19 16.54 1.80 -9.25
C ASP A 19 15.92 0.79 -10.23
N LEU A 20 15.94 -0.51 -9.90
CA LEU A 20 15.35 -1.58 -10.73
C LEU A 20 13.82 -1.42 -10.87
N LEU A 21 13.13 -1.02 -9.80
CA LEU A 21 11.69 -0.80 -9.81
C LEU A 21 11.28 0.56 -10.39
N GLY A 22 12.24 1.41 -10.77
CA GLY A 22 11.98 2.77 -11.22
C GLY A 22 11.34 3.65 -10.13
N CYS A 23 11.64 3.39 -8.87
CA CYS A 23 11.06 4.12 -7.73
C CYS A 23 12.14 4.74 -6.85
N THR A 24 11.75 5.66 -5.96
CA THR A 24 12.69 6.24 -5.01
C THR A 24 12.91 5.31 -3.82
N LYS A 25 14.13 5.31 -3.26
CA LYS A 25 14.46 4.56 -2.03
C LYS A 25 13.44 4.80 -0.91
N ARG A 26 13.04 6.05 -0.72
CA ARG A 26 12.06 6.47 0.30
C ARG A 26 10.66 5.91 0.05
N ALA A 27 10.25 5.74 -1.20
CA ALA A 27 8.99 5.08 -1.52
C ALA A 27 9.03 3.59 -1.14
N LEU A 28 10.17 2.93 -1.38
CA LEU A 28 10.41 1.53 -1.03
C LEU A 28 10.45 1.32 0.49
N GLU A 29 11.14 2.20 1.22
CA GLU A 29 11.10 2.28 2.69
C GLU A 29 9.67 2.46 3.20
N GLY A 30 8.89 3.35 2.59
CA GLY A 30 7.49 3.57 2.97
C GLY A 30 6.60 2.34 2.72
N ARG A 31 6.83 1.59 1.65
CA ARG A 31 6.13 0.31 1.40
C ARG A 31 6.47 -0.72 2.46
N ARG A 32 7.75 -0.82 2.85
CA ARG A 32 8.20 -1.68 3.94
C ARG A 32 7.55 -1.31 5.27
N LEU A 33 7.61 -0.03 5.66
CA LEU A 33 7.05 0.44 6.94
C LEU A 33 5.53 0.26 7.04
N ARG A 34 4.83 0.27 5.91
CA ARG A 34 3.40 -0.05 5.84
C ARG A 34 3.09 -1.55 5.85
N GLY A 35 4.11 -2.42 5.81
CA GLY A 35 3.93 -3.86 5.70
C GLY A 35 3.43 -4.32 4.32
N ALA A 36 3.52 -3.46 3.30
CA ALA A 36 3.09 -3.82 1.94
C ALA A 36 4.03 -4.83 1.27
N ILE A 37 5.29 -4.90 1.72
CA ILE A 37 6.27 -5.89 1.26
C ILE A 37 6.58 -6.81 2.45
N PRO A 38 6.33 -8.13 2.34
CA PRO A 38 6.50 -9.06 3.45
C PRO A 38 7.96 -9.25 3.85
N GLU A 39 8.18 -9.48 5.15
CA GLU A 39 9.46 -9.92 5.71
C GLU A 39 9.79 -11.31 5.13
N GLY A 40 10.88 -11.40 4.35
CA GLY A 40 11.20 -12.58 3.53
C GLY A 40 11.53 -12.21 2.08
N VAL A 41 10.85 -11.19 1.55
CA VAL A 41 11.27 -10.52 0.29
C VAL A 41 12.48 -9.61 0.56
N TRP A 42 12.55 -9.08 1.77
CA TRP A 42 13.67 -8.31 2.28
C TRP A 42 14.15 -8.86 3.62
N MET A 43 15.41 -8.58 3.94
CA MET A 43 16.03 -8.90 5.22
C MET A 43 16.90 -7.75 5.71
N LYS A 44 16.97 -7.59 7.03
CA LYS A 44 17.90 -6.66 7.67
C LYS A 44 19.21 -7.39 7.99
N HIS A 45 20.31 -6.95 7.38
CA HIS A 45 21.64 -7.51 7.60
C HIS A 45 22.61 -6.40 8.01
N GLY A 46 23.11 -6.45 9.25
CA GLY A 46 24.09 -5.49 9.76
C GLY A 46 23.63 -4.02 9.68
N GLY A 47 22.33 -3.76 9.94
CA GLY A 47 21.76 -2.40 9.85
C GLY A 47 21.42 -1.94 8.42
N ARG A 48 21.74 -2.72 7.40
CA ARG A 48 21.34 -2.47 6.00
C ARG A 48 20.17 -3.35 5.61
N ILE A 49 19.40 -2.90 4.63
CA ILE A 49 18.26 -3.62 4.09
C ILE A 49 18.65 -4.19 2.74
N ILE A 50 18.46 -5.49 2.61
CA ILE A 50 18.80 -6.28 1.43
C ILE A 50 17.52 -6.93 0.91
N TYR A 51 17.29 -6.83 -0.39
CA TYR A 51 16.17 -7.45 -1.09
C TYR A 51 16.65 -8.66 -1.89
N SER A 52 15.82 -9.68 -1.99
CA SER A 52 16.01 -10.80 -2.93
C SER A 52 15.12 -10.55 -4.15
N LYS A 53 15.73 -10.49 -5.34
CA LYS A 53 14.99 -10.28 -6.60
C LYS A 53 14.01 -11.43 -6.83
N LYS A 54 14.48 -12.67 -6.72
CA LYS A 54 13.66 -13.89 -6.88
C LYS A 54 12.46 -13.90 -5.93
N ARG A 55 12.65 -13.62 -4.64
CA ARG A 55 11.53 -13.58 -3.69
C ARG A 55 10.54 -12.47 -4.00
N TYR A 56 11.03 -11.32 -4.49
CA TYR A 56 10.17 -10.23 -4.90
C TYR A 56 9.31 -10.61 -6.11
N ASP A 57 9.90 -11.28 -7.10
CA ASP A 57 9.20 -11.76 -8.29
C ASP A 57 8.19 -12.85 -7.95
N GLU A 58 8.56 -13.86 -7.14
CA GLU A 58 7.64 -14.89 -6.61
C GLU A 58 6.44 -14.27 -5.87
N TRP A 59 6.70 -13.24 -5.05
CA TRP A 59 5.66 -12.53 -4.34
C TRP A 59 4.75 -11.75 -5.28
N LEU A 60 5.30 -11.08 -6.30
CA LEU A 60 4.52 -10.40 -7.33
C LEU A 60 3.63 -11.36 -8.12
N GLU A 61 4.16 -12.53 -8.52
CA GLU A 61 3.40 -13.57 -9.19
C GLU A 61 2.24 -14.06 -8.31
N SER A 62 2.47 -14.20 -7.00
CA SER A 62 1.43 -14.59 -6.05
C SER A 62 0.31 -13.55 -5.92
N GLN A 63 0.62 -12.25 -6.08
CA GLN A 63 -0.39 -11.19 -6.11
C GLN A 63 -1.19 -11.17 -7.43
N TRP A 64 -0.62 -11.71 -8.52
CA TRP A 64 -1.25 -11.78 -9.83
C TRP A 64 -2.21 -12.96 -10.02
N ILE A 65 -2.33 -13.85 -9.02
CA ILE A 65 -3.35 -14.88 -9.01
C ILE A 65 -4.71 -14.21 -8.80
N TYR A 66 -5.41 -13.95 -9.91
CA TYR A 66 -6.80 -13.53 -9.89
C TYR A 66 -7.64 -14.59 -9.14
N PRO A 67 -8.55 -14.22 -8.22
CA PRO A 67 -9.46 -15.20 -7.63
C PRO A 67 -10.33 -15.77 -8.74
N LEU A 68 -10.07 -17.02 -9.13
CA LEU A 68 -10.90 -17.75 -10.10
C LEU A 68 -12.33 -17.98 -9.58
N GLU A 69 -12.61 -17.63 -8.32
CA GLU A 69 -13.91 -17.73 -7.68
C GLU A 69 -14.65 -16.38 -7.66
N SER A 70 -14.93 -15.85 -8.84
CA SER A 70 -16.07 -14.94 -9.04
C SER A 70 -17.37 -15.72 -9.27
N THR A 71 -17.52 -16.90 -8.65
CA THR A 71 -18.80 -17.60 -8.64
C THR A 71 -19.73 -16.81 -7.74
N SER A 72 -20.51 -15.97 -8.40
CA SER A 72 -21.74 -15.39 -7.88
C SER A 72 -22.58 -16.54 -7.34
N THR A 73 -22.46 -16.84 -6.04
CA THR A 73 -23.50 -17.59 -5.34
C THR A 73 -24.66 -16.63 -5.25
N MET A 74 -25.45 -16.63 -6.33
CA MET A 74 -26.72 -15.95 -6.44
C MET A 74 -27.66 -16.64 -5.45
N ALA A 75 -27.57 -16.23 -4.18
CA ALA A 75 -28.54 -16.59 -3.16
C ALA A 75 -29.87 -15.89 -3.50
N ARG A 76 -30.59 -16.48 -4.47
CA ARG A 76 -31.97 -16.14 -4.75
C ARG A 76 -32.84 -16.91 -3.76
N SER A 77 -33.18 -16.26 -2.66
CA SER A 77 -34.32 -16.55 -1.76
C SER A 77 -34.41 -15.34 -0.82
N GLY A 78 -35.46 -14.52 -0.74
CA GLY A 78 -36.86 -14.70 -1.07
C GLY A 78 -37.67 -14.35 0.18
N SER A 79 -38.30 -13.15 0.19
CA SER A 79 -39.33 -12.68 1.15
C SER A 79 -38.84 -12.42 2.59
N GLY A 80 -39.23 -11.39 3.34
CA GLY A 80 -40.22 -10.34 3.18
C GLY A 80 -40.38 -9.66 4.56
N SER A 81 -40.30 -8.33 4.58
CA SER A 81 -40.78 -7.34 5.57
C SER A 81 -41.03 -7.74 7.03
N CYS A 82 -40.40 -6.99 7.96
CA CYS A 82 -41.07 -6.35 9.11
C CYS A 82 -40.15 -5.27 9.69
N GLY A 83 -40.53 -3.99 9.56
CA GLY A 83 -39.80 -2.87 10.14
C GLY A 83 -39.99 -2.73 11.65
N LYS A 84 -39.04 -2.05 12.31
CA LYS A 84 -39.31 -1.12 13.42
C LYS A 84 -38.25 -0.02 13.45
N VAL A 85 -38.77 1.20 13.57
CA VAL A 85 -38.08 2.47 13.81
C VAL A 85 -37.42 2.44 15.19
N LEU A 86 -36.15 2.88 15.31
CA LEU A 86 -35.71 3.67 16.47
C LEU A 86 -34.42 4.44 16.19
N ALA A 87 -34.44 5.71 16.64
CA ALA A 87 -33.31 6.56 17.00
C ALA A 87 -32.39 7.07 15.88
N GLU A 88 -32.78 8.26 15.39
CA GLU A 88 -31.93 9.36 14.97
C GLU A 88 -30.61 9.45 15.78
N VAL A 89 -29.47 9.19 15.14
CA VAL A 89 -28.17 9.71 15.58
C VAL A 89 -27.40 10.19 14.34
N ARG A 90 -27.14 11.50 14.37
CA ARG A 90 -26.64 12.36 13.29
C ARG A 90 -25.36 11.83 12.61
N PRO A 91 -25.20 12.06 11.29
CA PRO A 91 -23.92 11.90 10.63
C PRO A 91 -22.89 12.87 11.23
N PHE A 92 -21.73 12.34 11.60
CA PHE A 92 -20.60 13.06 12.17
C PHE A 92 -20.29 14.35 11.38
N PRO A 93 -20.33 15.54 12.01
CA PRO A 93 -19.94 16.77 11.35
C PRO A 93 -18.43 16.77 11.15
N THR A 94 -18.01 16.68 9.88
CA THR A 94 -16.62 16.84 9.45
C THR A 94 -16.03 18.14 10.01
N PRO A 95 -14.86 18.12 10.68
CA PRO A 95 -14.19 19.33 11.13
C PRO A 95 -13.81 20.21 9.93
N ARG A 96 -14.56 21.29 9.74
CA ARG A 96 -14.35 22.29 8.70
C ARG A 96 -13.07 23.07 9.04
N HIS A 97 -11.99 22.86 8.29
CA HIS A 97 -10.75 23.62 8.42
C HIS A 97 -11.04 25.13 8.31
N LYS A 98 -10.86 25.86 9.42
CA LYS A 98 -10.88 27.32 9.41
C LYS A 98 -9.58 27.82 8.77
N LYS A 99 -9.65 28.16 7.49
CA LYS A 99 -8.59 28.86 6.75
C LYS A 99 -8.49 30.27 7.31
N ALA A 100 -7.63 30.46 8.32
CA ALA A 100 -7.33 31.76 8.87
C ALA A 100 -6.51 32.57 7.85
N SER A 101 -7.18 33.34 7.00
CA SER A 101 -6.58 34.42 6.23
C SER A 101 -6.24 35.56 7.20
N ARG A 102 -5.08 35.49 7.86
CA ARG A 102 -4.48 36.65 8.51
C ARG A 102 -3.74 37.46 7.45
N LEU A 103 -4.49 38.24 6.68
CA LEU A 103 -3.93 39.40 6.01
C LEU A 103 -3.59 40.41 7.10
N HIS A 104 -2.31 40.77 7.22
CA HIS A 104 -1.86 41.91 8.01
C HIS A 104 -1.81 43.13 7.10
N PRO A 105 -2.68 44.15 7.25
CA PRO A 105 -2.52 45.41 6.57
C PRO A 105 -1.99 46.45 7.57
N SER A 106 -0.68 46.70 7.57
CA SER A 106 -0.13 47.93 8.15
C SER A 106 1.36 48.07 7.81
N PHE A 107 1.66 48.62 6.63
CA PHE A 107 2.84 49.46 6.50
C PHE A 107 2.35 50.90 6.40
N ALA A 108 2.38 51.59 7.54
CA ALA A 108 2.35 53.05 7.55
C ALA A 108 3.69 53.52 6.97
N ILE A 109 3.64 54.15 5.80
CA ILE A 109 4.76 54.94 5.28
C ILE A 109 4.39 56.39 5.60
N LYS A 110 5.29 57.05 6.33
CA LYS A 110 5.26 58.48 6.62
C LYS A 110 6.09 59.22 5.58
#